data_AF-A0AAD7R003-F1
#
_entry.id   AF-A0AAD7R003-F1
#
_cell.length_a   1.000
_cell.length_b   1.000
_cell.length_c   1.000
_cell.angle_alpha   90.00
_cell.angle_beta   90.00
_cell.angle_gamma   90.00
#
_symmetry.space_group_name_H-M   'P 1'
#
loop_
_entity.id
_entity.type
_entity.pdbx_description
1 polymer ?
#
loop_
_entity_poly.entity_id
_entity_poly.type
_entity_poly.pdbx_seq_one_letter_code
_entity_poly.pdbx_strand_id
1 'polypeptide(L)'
;MQAELKRQGNDTAQLGSARYEEQVQSTLSEFDRRFTDFASIEPVASYLCFPFGSIDVDDIASKVASLFHLNSPAVENEIITLQNDIEIKSRATQGMKGEFWELLLQEKYPNLRRCAMNFTALFGSTYLCESTFSHMKIIKSKYRSTMTDDHLVACIRLVTSCYNPDYEKLASSSQCQRSH
;
A
#
# COMPACT_ATOMS: atom_id res chain seq x y z
N MET A 1 -50.09 -45.07 -12.18
CA MET A 1 -48.90 -44.61 -11.41
C MET A 1 -48.29 -43.36 -12.04
N GLN A 2 -49.14 -42.41 -12.48
CA GLN A 2 -48.74 -41.05 -12.88
C GLN A 2 -48.77 -40.10 -11.66
N ALA A 3 -48.77 -40.66 -10.45
CA ALA A 3 -48.76 -39.93 -9.19
C ALA A 3 -47.36 -39.90 -8.53
N GLU A 4 -46.44 -40.81 -8.87
CA GLU A 4 -45.03 -40.72 -8.44
C GLU A 4 -44.20 -39.71 -9.25
N LEU A 5 -44.58 -39.38 -10.49
CA LEU A 5 -43.80 -38.49 -11.36
C LEU A 5 -44.02 -36.98 -11.11
N LYS A 6 -44.91 -36.60 -10.18
CA LYS A 6 -45.09 -35.20 -9.76
C LYS A 6 -44.34 -34.81 -8.48
N ARG A 7 -43.57 -35.73 -7.87
CA ARG A 7 -42.74 -35.45 -6.69
C ARG A 7 -41.24 -35.34 -6.97
N GLN A 8 -40.83 -35.29 -8.24
CA GLN A 8 -39.46 -34.99 -8.65
C GLN A 8 -39.36 -33.64 -9.39
N GLY A 9 -40.24 -32.71 -9.06
CA GLY A 9 -40.36 -31.44 -9.77
C GLY A 9 -39.81 -30.21 -9.06
N ASN A 10 -39.18 -30.28 -7.89
CA ASN A 10 -38.96 -29.03 -7.15
C ASN A 10 -37.76 -28.89 -6.21
N ASP A 11 -36.72 -29.74 -6.22
CA ASP A 11 -35.68 -29.63 -5.17
C ASP A 11 -34.23 -29.80 -5.62
N THR A 12 -33.92 -29.54 -6.88
CA THR A 12 -32.52 -29.51 -7.33
C THR A 12 -32.24 -28.31 -8.22
N ALA A 13 -31.35 -27.44 -7.72
CA ALA A 13 -30.62 -26.35 -8.39
C ALA A 13 -31.14 -24.91 -8.28
N GLN A 14 -31.83 -24.52 -7.21
CA GLN A 14 -31.69 -23.16 -6.64
C GLN A 14 -30.59 -23.15 -5.55
N LEU A 15 -29.43 -23.74 -5.86
CA LEU A 15 -28.30 -23.77 -4.93
C LEU A 15 -27.54 -22.44 -4.97
N GLY A 16 -27.78 -21.61 -3.96
CA GLY A 16 -26.79 -20.70 -3.38
C GLY A 16 -26.47 -19.39 -4.12
N SER A 17 -26.94 -19.15 -5.35
CA SER A 17 -26.55 -17.92 -6.08
C SER A 17 -26.97 -16.65 -5.35
N ALA A 18 -28.17 -16.61 -4.77
CA ALA A 18 -28.66 -15.47 -3.99
C ALA A 18 -27.79 -15.18 -2.75
N ARG A 19 -27.26 -16.22 -2.11
CA ARG A 19 -26.34 -16.10 -0.97
C ARG A 19 -24.97 -15.56 -1.41
N TYR A 20 -24.47 -16.02 -2.55
CA TYR A 20 -23.22 -15.49 -3.11
C TYR A 20 -23.39 -14.05 -3.60
N GLU A 21 -24.53 -13.72 -4.19
CA GLU A 21 -24.88 -12.35 -4.60
C GLU A 21 -24.93 -11.42 -3.39
N GLU A 22 -25.60 -11.82 -2.30
CA GLU A 22 -25.60 -11.07 -1.04
C GLU A 22 -24.18 -10.86 -0.49
N GLN A 23 -23.35 -11.91 -0.50
CA GLN A 23 -21.96 -11.82 -0.04
C GLN A 23 -21.11 -10.90 -0.94
N VAL A 24 -21.30 -10.94 -2.26
CA VAL A 24 -20.62 -10.04 -3.20
C VAL A 24 -21.05 -8.60 -2.95
N GLN A 25 -22.34 -8.33 -2.80
CA GLN A 25 -22.85 -6.99 -2.50
C GLN A 25 -22.35 -6.48 -1.16
N SER A 26 -22.33 -7.33 -0.13
CA SER A 26 -21.75 -6.99 1.17
C SER A 26 -20.25 -6.71 1.09
N THR A 27 -19.52 -7.41 0.22
CA THR A 27 -18.08 -7.18 0.04
C THR A 27 -17.83 -5.88 -0.71
N LEU A 28 -18.64 -5.57 -1.72
CA LEU A 28 -18.59 -4.31 -2.46
C LEU A 28 -18.88 -3.12 -1.54
N SER A 29 -19.94 -3.19 -0.73
CA SER A 29 -20.27 -2.11 0.20
C SER A 29 -19.18 -1.89 1.26
N GLU A 30 -18.57 -2.97 1.77
CA GLU A 30 -17.42 -2.87 2.66
C GLU A 30 -16.18 -2.32 1.97
N PHE A 31 -15.98 -2.63 0.68
CA PHE A 31 -14.91 -2.04 -0.12
C PHE A 31 -15.12 -0.52 -0.24
N ASP A 32 -16.28 -0.09 -0.75
CA ASP A 32 -16.58 1.33 -0.91
C ASP A 32 -16.44 2.10 0.41
N ARG A 33 -16.96 1.53 1.51
CA ARG A 33 -16.86 2.11 2.85
C ARG A 33 -15.42 2.22 3.36
N ARG A 34 -14.56 1.22 3.09
CA ARG A 34 -13.16 1.21 3.55
C ARG A 34 -12.24 2.07 2.69
N PHE A 35 -12.55 2.18 1.40
CA PHE A 35 -11.75 2.92 0.43
C PHE A 35 -12.33 4.32 0.14
N THR A 36 -13.33 4.78 0.92
CA THR A 36 -13.89 6.14 0.77
C THR A 36 -12.80 7.21 0.89
N ASP A 37 -11.80 6.99 1.75
CA ASP A 37 -10.69 7.92 1.94
C ASP A 37 -9.85 8.12 0.67
N PHE A 38 -9.83 7.14 -0.25
CA PHE A 38 -9.10 7.25 -1.51
C PHE A 38 -9.65 8.36 -2.41
N ALA A 39 -10.93 8.69 -2.29
CA ALA A 39 -11.51 9.82 -3.02
C ALA A 39 -10.85 11.16 -2.61
N SER A 40 -10.39 11.29 -1.37
CA SER A 40 -9.67 12.48 -0.89
C SER A 40 -8.19 12.50 -1.31
N ILE A 41 -7.61 11.31 -1.51
CA ILE A 41 -6.19 11.11 -1.84
C ILE A 41 -5.97 11.17 -3.37
N GLU A 42 -6.96 10.76 -4.16
CA GLU A 42 -6.90 10.65 -5.62
C GLU A 42 -6.45 11.94 -6.31
N PRO A 43 -6.94 13.14 -5.98
CA PRO A 43 -6.45 14.37 -6.60
C PRO A 43 -4.96 14.62 -6.37
N VAL A 44 -4.46 14.32 -5.16
CA VAL A 44 -3.05 14.44 -4.81
C VAL A 44 -2.22 13.39 -5.54
N ALA A 45 -2.72 12.15 -5.62
CA ALA A 45 -2.10 11.07 -6.37
C ALA A 45 -1.95 11.41 -7.86
N SER A 46 -3.04 11.89 -8.46
CA SER A 46 -3.11 12.31 -9.86
C SER A 46 -2.14 13.46 -10.12
N TYR A 47 -2.05 14.45 -9.24
CA TYR A 47 -1.05 15.51 -9.33
C TYR A 47 0.38 14.96 -9.24
N LEU A 48 0.69 14.07 -8.30
CA LEU A 48 2.03 13.50 -8.15
C LEU A 48 2.48 12.66 -9.36
N CYS A 49 1.53 12.04 -10.07
CA CYS A 49 1.78 11.32 -11.31
C CYS A 49 1.91 12.24 -12.53
N PHE A 50 1.20 13.36 -12.53
CA PHE A 50 1.05 14.28 -13.67
C PHE A 50 1.12 15.77 -13.27
N PRO A 51 2.23 16.26 -12.67
CA PRO A 51 2.28 17.60 -12.07
C PRO A 51 2.26 18.75 -13.08
N PHE A 52 2.47 18.44 -14.36
CA PHE A 52 2.49 19.39 -15.47
C PHE A 52 1.20 19.38 -16.32
N GLY A 53 0.17 18.64 -15.89
CA GLY A 53 -1.15 18.70 -16.50
C GLY A 53 -1.86 20.03 -16.27
N SER A 54 -3.01 20.21 -16.91
CA SER A 54 -3.92 21.31 -16.57
C SER A 54 -4.50 21.05 -15.19
N ILE A 55 -4.17 21.91 -14.21
CA ILE A 55 -4.61 21.78 -12.83
C ILE A 55 -5.18 23.10 -12.32
N ASP A 56 -6.06 22.99 -11.33
CA ASP A 56 -6.43 24.11 -10.45
C ASP A 56 -5.42 24.13 -9.29
N VAL A 57 -4.55 25.15 -9.29
CA VAL A 57 -3.45 25.25 -8.33
C VAL A 57 -4.00 25.42 -6.90
N ASP A 58 -5.04 26.22 -6.71
CA ASP A 58 -5.59 26.55 -5.39
C ASP A 58 -6.24 25.30 -4.77
N ASP A 59 -6.99 24.54 -5.57
CA ASP A 59 -7.62 23.28 -5.15
C ASP A 59 -6.56 22.23 -4.78
N ILE A 60 -5.56 22.01 -5.64
CA ILE A 60 -4.52 21.02 -5.40
C ILE A 60 -3.64 21.41 -4.20
N ALA A 61 -3.25 22.68 -4.08
CA ALA A 61 -2.46 23.17 -2.95
C ALA A 61 -3.19 22.94 -1.62
N SER A 62 -4.49 23.26 -1.59
CA SER A 62 -5.34 23.06 -0.42
C SER A 62 -5.44 21.59 -0.02
N LYS A 63 -5.62 20.69 -1.00
CA LYS A 63 -5.69 19.24 -0.77
C LYS A 63 -4.36 18.66 -0.27
N VAL A 64 -3.24 19.06 -0.88
CA VAL A 64 -1.89 18.65 -0.43
C VAL A 64 -1.61 19.15 0.99
N ALA A 65 -1.94 20.41 1.28
CA ALA A 65 -1.76 21.00 2.59
C ALA A 65 -2.60 20.31 3.66
N SER A 66 -3.85 19.96 3.34
CA SER A 66 -4.74 19.23 4.23
C SER A 66 -4.21 17.82 4.52
N LEU A 67 -3.83 17.06 3.48
CA LEU A 67 -3.45 15.65 3.60
C LEU A 67 -2.17 15.44 4.44
N PHE A 68 -1.21 16.36 4.37
CA PHE A 68 0.09 16.24 5.04
C PHE A 68 0.38 17.33 6.08
N HIS A 69 -0.62 18.12 6.45
CA HIS A 69 -0.50 19.24 7.39
C HIS A 69 0.62 20.23 7.02
N LEU A 70 0.65 20.63 5.75
CA LEU A 70 1.64 21.56 5.20
C LEU A 70 1.07 22.99 5.13
N ASN A 71 1.93 23.97 4.88
CA ASN A 71 1.52 25.36 4.69
C ASN A 71 0.94 25.56 3.29
N SER A 72 -0.37 25.80 3.17
CA SER A 72 -1.05 25.90 1.86
C SER A 72 -0.47 26.97 0.93
N PRO A 73 -0.26 28.23 1.36
CA PRO A 73 0.36 29.24 0.50
C PRO A 73 1.78 28.89 0.04
N ALA A 74 2.57 28.22 0.88
CA ALA A 74 3.91 27.77 0.49
C ALA A 74 3.85 26.65 -0.56
N VAL A 75 2.91 25.70 -0.39
CA VAL A 75 2.66 24.65 -1.38
C VAL A 75 2.20 25.25 -2.71
N GLU A 76 1.26 26.19 -2.69
CA GLU A 76 0.75 26.88 -3.87
C GLU A 76 1.88 27.54 -4.67
N ASN A 77 2.75 28.31 -3.98
CA ASN A 77 3.91 28.94 -4.59
C ASN A 77 4.89 27.92 -5.20
N GLU A 78 5.13 26.79 -4.52
CA GLU A 78 5.96 25.71 -5.04
C GLU A 78 5.35 25.08 -6.30
N ILE A 79 4.03 24.85 -6.33
CA ILE A 79 3.31 24.31 -7.49
C ILE A 79 3.43 25.27 -8.68
N ILE A 80 3.15 26.57 -8.48
CA ILE A 80 3.27 27.60 -9.53
C ILE A 80 4.70 27.65 -10.07
N THR A 81 5.68 27.64 -9.17
CA THR A 81 7.09 27.66 -9.54
C THR A 81 7.47 26.42 -10.33
N LEU A 82 7.02 25.24 -9.91
CA LEU A 82 7.26 23.97 -10.60
C LEU A 82 6.62 23.98 -11.99
N GLN A 83 5.36 24.40 -12.12
CA GLN A 83 4.65 24.46 -13.40
C GLN A 83 5.35 25.33 -14.45
N ASN A 84 6.06 26.37 -14.00
CA ASN A 84 6.81 27.29 -14.86
C ASN A 84 8.29 26.89 -15.04
N ASP A 85 8.75 25.82 -14.39
CA ASP A 85 10.14 25.37 -14.47
C ASP A 85 10.37 24.51 -15.73
N ILE A 86 10.93 25.13 -16.77
CA ILE A 86 11.18 24.49 -18.07
C ILE A 86 12.21 23.36 -17.95
N GLU A 87 13.23 23.53 -17.11
CA GLU A 87 14.30 22.55 -16.96
C GLU A 87 13.76 21.28 -16.31
N ILE A 88 13.06 21.40 -15.18
CA ILE A 88 12.45 20.26 -14.50
C ILE A 88 11.39 19.60 -15.39
N LYS A 89 10.58 20.40 -16.10
CA LYS A 89 9.57 19.88 -17.04
C LYS A 89 10.20 19.08 -18.19
N SER A 90 11.35 19.49 -18.70
CA SER A 90 12.08 18.76 -19.75
C SER A 90 12.59 17.38 -19.31
N ARG A 91 12.80 17.20 -17.99
CA ARG A 91 13.25 15.96 -17.38
C ARG A 91 12.10 15.04 -16.95
N ALA A 92 10.86 15.50 -17.10
CA ALA A 92 9.68 14.73 -16.77
C ALA A 92 9.37 13.68 -17.85
N THR A 93 9.15 12.44 -17.43
CA THR A 93 8.66 11.35 -18.30
C THR A 93 7.18 11.08 -18.05
N GLN A 94 6.49 10.43 -19.00
CA GLN A 94 5.14 9.92 -18.74
C GLN A 94 5.15 8.89 -17.62
N GLY A 95 4.26 9.06 -16.64
CA GLY A 95 4.22 8.24 -15.43
C GLY A 95 5.41 8.56 -14.52
N MET A 96 5.28 9.61 -13.71
CA MET A 96 6.33 9.98 -12.77
C MET A 96 6.55 8.87 -11.74
N LYS A 97 7.77 8.34 -11.72
CA LYS A 97 8.25 7.48 -10.64
C LYS A 97 8.69 8.34 -9.45
N GLY A 98 8.75 7.75 -8.25
CA GLY A 98 9.19 8.45 -7.03
C GLY A 98 10.50 9.21 -7.17
N GLU A 99 11.44 8.68 -7.98
CA GLU A 99 12.75 9.29 -8.28
C GLU A 99 12.67 10.71 -8.89
N PHE A 100 11.58 11.05 -9.59
CA PHE A 100 11.41 12.41 -10.14
C PHE A 100 11.41 13.46 -9.03
N TRP A 101 10.68 13.18 -7.94
CA TRP A 101 10.52 14.12 -6.83
C TRP A 101 11.84 14.33 -6.07
N GLU A 102 12.78 13.38 -6.18
CA GLU A 102 14.14 13.51 -5.64
C GLU A 102 15.01 14.50 -6.44
N LEU A 103 14.65 14.82 -7.69
CA LEU A 103 15.36 15.79 -8.53
C LEU A 103 15.13 17.24 -8.11
N LEU A 104 14.03 17.52 -7.41
CA LEU A 104 13.68 18.87 -6.97
C LEU A 104 14.67 19.38 -5.91
N LEU A 105 15.11 20.63 -5.95
CA LEU A 105 15.98 21.14 -4.89
C LEU A 105 15.21 21.29 -3.58
N GLN A 106 15.76 20.79 -2.46
CA GLN A 106 15.14 20.86 -1.13
C GLN A 106 14.86 22.30 -0.68
N GLU A 107 15.71 23.24 -1.07
CA GLU A 107 15.56 24.66 -0.74
C GLU A 107 14.42 25.34 -1.52
N LYS A 108 14.14 24.86 -2.74
CA LYS A 108 13.15 25.44 -3.65
C LYS A 108 11.78 24.77 -3.55
N TYR A 109 11.76 23.47 -3.23
CA TYR A 109 10.53 22.66 -3.19
C TYR A 109 10.42 21.77 -1.93
N PRO A 110 10.61 22.33 -0.71
CA PRO A 110 10.59 21.53 0.51
C PRO A 110 9.25 20.83 0.76
N ASN A 111 8.12 21.47 0.43
CA ASN A 111 6.80 20.91 0.70
C ASN A 111 6.41 19.84 -0.33
N LEU A 112 6.67 20.07 -1.62
CA LEU A 112 6.38 19.09 -2.67
C LEU A 112 7.21 17.82 -2.53
N ARG A 113 8.50 17.94 -2.18
CA ARG A 113 9.34 16.77 -1.84
C ARG A 113 8.78 15.99 -0.67
N ARG A 114 8.41 16.70 0.41
CA ARG A 114 7.82 16.07 1.60
C ARG A 114 6.48 15.38 1.29
N CYS A 115 5.63 16.02 0.50
CA CYS A 115 4.38 15.44 0.01
C CYS A 115 4.62 14.12 -0.72
N ALA A 116 5.51 14.12 -1.73
CA ALA A 116 5.82 12.92 -2.51
C ALA A 116 6.39 11.77 -1.65
N MET A 117 7.32 12.09 -0.74
CA MET A 117 7.90 11.09 0.18
C MET A 117 6.85 10.51 1.12
N ASN A 118 6.04 11.35 1.76
CA ASN A 118 4.99 10.90 2.66
C ASN A 118 3.94 10.06 1.92
N PHE A 119 3.56 10.49 0.71
CA PHE A 119 2.61 9.79 -0.14
C PHE A 119 3.12 8.39 -0.51
N THR A 120 4.38 8.28 -0.91
CA THR A 120 5.02 6.98 -1.22
C THR A 120 5.08 6.08 0.02
N ALA A 121 5.32 6.67 1.20
CA ALA A 121 5.37 5.94 2.47
C ALA A 121 4.03 5.33 2.89
N LEU A 122 2.88 5.96 2.57
CA LEU A 122 1.55 5.41 2.88
C LEU A 122 1.36 4.00 2.30
N PHE A 123 1.78 3.82 1.04
CA PHE A 123 1.69 2.53 0.37
C PHE A 123 2.75 1.54 0.89
N GLY A 124 3.96 2.02 1.14
CA GLY A 124 5.04 1.22 1.73
C GLY A 124 4.68 0.66 3.11
N SER A 125 4.10 1.47 3.98
CA SER A 125 3.70 1.04 5.34
C SER A 125 2.58 0.01 5.29
N THR A 126 1.63 0.16 4.38
CA THR A 126 0.51 -0.78 4.23
C THR A 126 1.02 -2.14 3.77
N TYR A 127 1.83 -2.16 2.70
CA TYR A 127 2.47 -3.39 2.22
C TYR A 127 3.32 -4.06 3.30
N LEU A 128 4.12 -3.28 4.03
CA LEU A 128 4.98 -3.82 5.10
C LEU A 128 4.14 -4.45 6.21
N CYS A 129 3.05 -3.81 6.62
CA CYS A 129 2.12 -4.35 7.61
C CYS A 129 1.48 -5.66 7.13
N GLU A 130 0.94 -5.69 5.91
CA GLU A 130 0.30 -6.89 5.33
C GLU A 130 1.29 -8.05 5.17
N SER A 131 2.49 -7.76 4.68
CA SER A 131 3.59 -8.71 4.57
C SER A 131 4.01 -9.23 5.95
N THR A 132 4.12 -8.34 6.94
CA THR A 132 4.45 -8.70 8.33
C THR A 132 3.41 -9.65 8.93
N PHE A 133 2.11 -9.34 8.78
CA PHE A 133 1.03 -10.21 9.26
C PHE A 133 1.02 -11.57 8.56
N SER A 134 1.26 -11.58 7.26
CA SER A 134 1.34 -12.82 6.46
C SER A 134 2.50 -13.70 6.94
N HIS A 135 3.69 -13.13 7.14
CA HIS A 135 4.84 -13.83 7.70
C HIS A 135 4.59 -14.31 9.13
N MET A 136 4.00 -13.48 9.98
CA MET A 136 3.64 -13.85 11.35
C MET A 136 2.72 -15.08 11.36
N LYS A 137 1.73 -15.14 10.46
CA LYS A 137 0.82 -16.28 10.33
C LYS A 137 1.57 -17.57 9.94
N ILE A 138 2.50 -17.48 8.98
CA ILE A 138 3.33 -18.62 8.54
C ILE A 138 4.23 -19.10 9.69
N ILE A 139 4.93 -18.17 10.34
CA ILE A 139 5.86 -18.43 11.44
C ILE A 139 5.14 -19.10 12.62
N LYS A 140 4.00 -18.56 13.07
CA LYS A 140 3.21 -19.14 14.16
C LYS A 140 2.59 -20.49 13.79
N SER A 141 2.24 -20.71 12.52
CA SER A 141 1.73 -22.01 12.07
C SER A 141 2.81 -23.10 12.13
N LYS A 142 4.03 -22.78 11.71
CA LYS A 142 5.15 -23.74 11.63
C LYS A 142 5.70 -24.16 12.99
N TYR A 143 5.72 -23.25 13.98
CA TYR A 143 6.33 -23.49 15.31
C TYR A 143 5.30 -23.36 16.46
N ARG A 144 4.03 -23.70 16.18
CA ARG A 144 2.85 -23.38 17.00
C ARG A 144 2.93 -23.80 18.47
N SER A 145 3.74 -24.80 18.81
CA SER A 145 3.80 -25.41 20.15
C SER A 145 4.99 -24.96 21.00
N THR A 146 5.95 -24.22 20.46
CA THR A 146 7.25 -23.92 21.12
C THR A 146 7.75 -22.49 20.95
N MET A 147 7.05 -21.65 20.18
CA MET A 147 7.46 -20.26 19.94
C MET A 147 7.07 -19.33 21.09
N THR A 148 8.02 -18.56 21.62
CA THR A 148 7.76 -17.43 22.53
C THR A 148 7.55 -16.14 21.72
N ASP A 149 7.00 -15.11 22.37
CA ASP A 149 6.82 -13.81 21.71
C ASP A 149 8.15 -13.17 21.32
N ASP A 150 9.21 -13.32 22.13
CA ASP A 150 10.55 -12.83 21.79
C ASP A 150 11.10 -13.48 20.53
N HIS A 151 10.94 -14.81 20.39
CA HIS A 151 11.32 -15.53 19.19
C HIS A 151 10.52 -15.06 17.97
N LEU A 152 9.22 -14.81 18.14
CA LEU A 152 8.36 -14.32 17.07
C LEU A 152 8.79 -12.93 16.60
N VAL A 153 9.08 -12.00 17.52
CA VAL A 153 9.57 -10.65 17.21
C VAL A 153 10.89 -10.71 16.46
N ALA A 154 11.83 -11.55 16.91
CA ALA A 154 13.11 -11.74 16.23
C ALA A 154 12.93 -12.28 14.79
N CYS A 155 12.08 -13.30 14.62
CA CYS A 155 11.79 -13.87 13.29
C CYS A 155 11.13 -12.84 12.37
N ILE A 156 10.16 -12.08 12.87
CA ILE A 156 9.49 -11.03 12.10
C ILE A 156 10.48 -9.97 11.66
N ARG A 157 11.33 -9.47 12.56
CA ARG A 157 12.35 -8.48 12.22
C ARG A 157 13.30 -8.97 11.14
N LEU A 158 13.69 -10.24 11.17
CA LEU A 158 14.55 -10.83 10.13
C LEU A 158 13.85 -10.81 8.76
N VAL A 159 12.61 -11.30 8.68
CA VAL A 159 11.90 -11.44 7.40
C VAL A 159 11.38 -10.11 6.82
N THR A 160 11.19 -9.09 7.64
CA THR A 160 10.73 -7.76 7.18
C THR A 160 11.87 -6.79 6.92
N SER A 161 13.10 -7.14 7.32
CA SER A 161 14.27 -6.31 7.07
C SER A 161 14.94 -6.63 5.74
N CYS A 162 15.66 -5.66 5.18
CA CYS A 162 16.61 -5.87 4.09
C CYS A 162 17.97 -6.44 4.56
N TYR A 163 18.08 -6.81 5.84
CA TYR A 163 19.30 -7.38 6.40
C TYR A 163 19.49 -8.80 5.90
N ASN A 164 20.64 -9.06 5.28
CA ASN A 164 21.05 -10.39 4.87
C ASN A 164 22.11 -10.90 5.86
N PRO A 165 21.80 -11.87 6.73
CA PRO A 165 22.79 -12.43 7.65
C PRO A 165 23.96 -13.04 6.89
N ASP A 166 25.18 -12.87 7.42
CA ASP A 166 26.35 -13.60 6.92
C ASP A 166 26.26 -15.07 7.36
N TYR A 167 25.64 -15.88 6.51
CA TYR A 167 25.42 -17.30 6.77
C TYR A 167 26.71 -18.10 6.86
N GLU A 168 27.76 -17.72 6.12
CA GLU A 168 29.05 -18.41 6.14
C GLU A 168 29.76 -18.21 7.47
N LYS A 169 29.79 -16.96 7.95
CA LYS A 169 30.32 -16.64 9.26
C LYS A 169 29.51 -17.31 10.37
N LEU A 170 28.18 -17.36 10.25
CA LEU A 170 27.34 -18.03 11.23
C LEU A 170 27.60 -19.55 11.25
N ALA A 171 27.66 -20.19 10.09
CA ALA A 171 27.91 -21.62 9.95
C ALA A 171 29.29 -22.02 10.48
N SER A 172 30.33 -21.22 10.19
CA SER A 172 31.69 -21.47 10.69
C SER A 172 31.84 -21.27 12.21
N SER A 173 31.03 -20.38 12.81
CA SER A 173 31.00 -20.18 14.26
C SER A 173 30.13 -21.19 15.02
N SER A 174 29.29 -21.96 14.33
CA SER A 174 28.36 -22.91 14.93
C SER A 174 29.06 -24.24 15.22
N GLN A 175 29.15 -24.64 16.49
CA GLN A 175 29.70 -25.94 16.87
C GLN A 175 28.69 -27.05 16.52
N CYS A 176 28.91 -27.78 15.42
CA CYS A 176 28.08 -28.93 15.07
C CYS A 176 28.14 -29.96 16.20
N GLN A 177 27.02 -30.17 16.89
CA GLN A 177 26.91 -31.30 17.82
C GLN A 177 26.92 -32.58 16.99
N ARG A 178 27.97 -33.37 17.12
CA ARG A 178 28.01 -34.71 16.54
C ARG A 178 27.03 -35.56 17.32
N SER A 179 26.00 -36.06 16.64
CA SER A 179 25.12 -37.09 17.19
C SER A 179 25.94 -38.36 17.50
N HIS A 180 25.68 -38.95 18.67
CA HIS A 180 26.25 -40.23 19.11
C HIS A 180 25.64 -41.42 18.39
#